data_AF-A0A6P1INR0-F1
#
_entry.id   AF-A0A6P1INR0-F1
#
_cell.length_a   1.000
_cell.length_b   1.000
_cell.length_c   1.000
_cell.angle_alpha   90.00
_cell.angle_beta   90.00
_cell.angle_gamma   90.00
#
_symmetry.space_group_name_H-M   'P 1'
#
loop_
_entity.id
_entity.type
_entity.pdbx_description
1 polymer ?
#
loop_
_entity_poly.entity_id
_entity_poly.type
_entity_poly.pdbx_seq_one_letter_code
_entity_poly.pdbx_strand_id
1 'polypeptide(L)'
;MRILQKNLHSMFGRAEMRDNQRTVVYRWEATCSRRLVRLAEDSGEALSTTHCHYSSEFETLQECADFLKPVWTSERGRYGHARTPPPAVIRPHRGQRRALAKHSHELSLPKWSRNRWVILHEAAHRLNVGYEAHGPRFVGILIGLLSRHAGYDANELMARADEMGVKYHVRSIGTVPVPSLSQRLQRLLPISEMDAAFELEVSWRQVRGAALPLIRKGCARWKKHTLVPA
;
A
#
# COMPACT_ATOMS: atom_id res chain seq x y z
N MET A 1 -64.28 15.27 -7.60
CA MET A 1 -63.18 16.23 -7.87
C MET A 1 -61.95 15.82 -7.08
N ARG A 2 -60.99 15.15 -7.74
CA ARG A 2 -59.61 14.97 -7.26
C ARG A 2 -58.80 16.18 -7.73
N ILE A 3 -57.99 16.81 -6.90
CA ILE A 3 -56.82 17.60 -7.31
C ILE A 3 -55.91 17.90 -6.09
N LEU A 4 -54.71 17.30 -6.16
CA LEU A 4 -53.38 17.78 -5.73
C LEU A 4 -53.06 18.09 -4.24
N GLN A 5 -52.58 17.06 -3.52
CA GLN A 5 -51.43 17.22 -2.61
C GLN A 5 -50.17 16.70 -3.33
N LYS A 6 -49.30 17.61 -3.76
CA LYS A 6 -47.96 17.30 -4.27
C LYS A 6 -46.91 17.72 -3.25
N ASN A 7 -46.16 16.70 -2.81
CA ASN A 7 -44.83 16.71 -2.21
C ASN A 7 -44.05 18.04 -2.29
N LEU A 8 -43.80 18.65 -1.13
CA LEU A 8 -42.66 19.52 -0.88
C LEU A 8 -41.71 18.78 0.06
N HIS A 9 -41.02 17.78 -0.49
CA HIS A 9 -39.80 17.24 0.07
C HIS A 9 -38.66 17.61 -0.87
N SER A 10 -37.53 17.97 -0.28
CA SER A 10 -36.20 18.03 -0.91
C SER A 10 -36.03 19.14 -1.95
N MET A 11 -35.57 20.32 -1.52
CA MET A 11 -34.64 21.13 -2.30
C MET A 11 -33.87 22.12 -1.40
N PHE A 12 -32.55 21.96 -1.38
CA PHE A 12 -31.48 22.86 -0.87
C PHE A 12 -31.26 22.90 0.66
N GLY A 13 -30.09 22.60 1.23
CA GLY A 13 -28.75 22.50 0.65
C GLY A 13 -27.94 21.32 1.18
N ARG A 14 -27.57 20.42 0.26
CA ARG A 14 -26.34 19.62 0.37
C ARG A 14 -25.16 20.57 0.24
N ALA A 15 -24.87 21.30 1.31
CA ALA A 15 -23.55 21.88 1.49
C ALA A 15 -22.58 20.72 1.70
N GLU A 16 -21.83 20.44 0.64
CA GLU A 16 -20.63 19.61 0.57
C GLU A 16 -20.02 19.25 1.94
N MET A 17 -20.29 18.04 2.43
CA MET A 17 -19.30 17.30 3.22
C MET A 17 -18.07 17.19 2.34
N ARG A 18 -17.15 18.17 2.44
CA ARG A 18 -15.82 18.05 1.85
C ARG A 18 -15.24 16.74 2.36
N ASP A 19 -15.05 15.84 1.42
CA ASP A 19 -14.42 14.52 1.43
C ASP A 19 -13.41 14.32 2.60
N ASN A 20 -13.92 14.16 3.82
CA ASN A 20 -13.12 13.98 5.04
C ASN A 20 -12.24 12.74 4.86
N GLN A 21 -12.82 11.69 4.29
CA GLN A 21 -12.13 10.45 3.96
C GLN A 21 -10.90 10.70 3.09
N ARG A 22 -10.99 11.41 1.96
CA ARG A 22 -9.83 11.65 1.09
C ARG A 22 -8.67 12.35 1.78
N THR A 23 -8.96 13.36 2.60
CA THR A 23 -7.91 14.09 3.32
C THR A 23 -7.23 13.18 4.35
N VAL A 24 -8.01 12.37 5.07
CA VAL A 24 -7.47 11.39 6.03
C VAL A 24 -6.67 10.31 5.30
N VAL A 25 -7.13 9.82 4.14
CA VAL A 25 -6.39 8.86 3.31
C VAL A 25 -5.04 9.41 2.87
N TYR A 26 -4.96 10.65 2.37
CA TYR A 26 -3.65 11.24 2.02
C TYR A 26 -2.71 11.35 3.23
N ARG A 27 -3.23 11.67 4.41
CA ARG A 27 -2.42 11.68 5.64
C ARG A 27 -1.95 10.28 6.01
N TRP A 28 -2.81 9.28 5.88
CA TRP A 28 -2.48 7.88 6.11
C TRP A 28 -1.42 7.39 5.14
N GLU A 29 -1.58 7.62 3.84
CA GLU A 29 -0.56 7.27 2.83
C GLU A 29 0.79 7.91 3.14
N ALA A 30 0.79 9.22 3.43
CA ALA A 30 2.01 9.94 3.76
C ALA A 30 2.67 9.44 5.06
N THR A 31 1.88 8.97 6.03
CA THR A 31 2.37 8.42 7.29
C THR A 31 2.93 7.02 7.08
N CYS A 32 2.17 6.14 6.43
CA CYS A 32 2.56 4.76 6.18
C CYS A 32 3.79 4.69 5.27
N SER A 33 3.82 5.44 4.17
CA SER A 33 4.98 5.43 3.27
C SER A 33 6.27 5.80 4.00
N ARG A 34 6.21 6.73 4.96
CA ARG A 34 7.37 7.26 5.70
C ARG A 34 7.76 6.48 6.95
N ARG A 35 6.88 5.63 7.48
CA ARG A 35 7.07 4.96 8.78
C ARG A 35 7.09 3.46 8.68
N LEU A 36 6.38 2.88 7.72
CA LEU A 36 6.33 1.45 7.55
C LEU A 36 7.53 0.97 6.75
N VAL A 37 8.00 -0.20 7.16
CA VAL A 37 9.14 -0.88 6.57
C VAL A 37 8.64 -1.87 5.53
N ARG A 38 9.22 -1.81 4.33
CA ARG A 38 9.02 -2.84 3.31
C ARG A 38 9.83 -4.08 3.66
N LEU A 39 9.24 -5.26 3.50
CA LEU A 39 10.02 -6.50 3.44
C LEU A 39 10.84 -6.48 2.16
N ALA A 40 12.14 -6.77 2.29
CA ALA A 40 12.98 -7.03 1.13
C ALA A 40 12.37 -8.19 0.33
N GLU A 41 12.46 -8.10 -0.99
CA GLU A 41 12.21 -9.25 -1.85
C GLU A 41 13.16 -10.39 -1.41
N ASP A 42 12.78 -11.65 -1.61
CA ASP A 42 13.55 -12.84 -1.20
C ASP A 42 14.97 -12.93 -1.83
N SER A 43 15.43 -11.90 -2.55
CA SER A 43 16.70 -11.76 -3.26
C SER A 43 17.96 -11.68 -2.39
N GLY A 44 17.85 -11.80 -1.07
CA GLY A 44 19.02 -11.89 -0.17
C GLY A 44 19.72 -10.57 0.12
N GLU A 45 19.29 -9.46 -0.48
CA GLU A 45 19.74 -8.11 -0.09
C GLU A 45 18.91 -7.63 1.12
N ALA A 46 19.47 -7.88 2.30
CA ALA A 46 18.86 -7.59 3.59
C ALA A 46 18.90 -6.10 3.93
N LEU A 47 18.05 -5.29 3.30
CA LEU A 47 17.76 -3.95 3.79
C LEU A 47 16.26 -3.70 3.81
N SER A 48 15.69 -3.83 5.00
CA SER A 48 14.45 -3.16 5.36
C SER A 48 14.63 -1.67 5.07
N THR A 49 13.88 -1.15 4.10
CA THR A 49 13.96 0.25 3.71
C THR A 49 12.63 0.92 3.98
N THR A 50 12.70 2.03 4.69
CA THR A 50 11.60 2.98 4.78
C THR A 50 11.55 3.74 3.47
N HIS A 51 10.41 3.69 2.77
CA HIS A 51 10.24 4.44 1.54
C HIS A 51 9.97 5.92 1.84
N CYS A 52 10.20 6.80 0.86
CA CYS A 52 9.72 8.17 0.93
C CYS A 52 8.84 8.43 -0.28
N HIS A 53 7.61 8.88 -0.04
CA HIS A 53 6.59 9.14 -1.06
C HIS A 53 7.06 10.03 -2.23
N TYR A 54 8.10 10.84 -2.00
CA TYR A 54 8.67 11.78 -2.97
C TYR A 54 10.00 11.32 -3.59
N SER A 55 10.47 10.13 -3.24
CA SER A 55 11.65 9.52 -3.85
C SER A 55 11.24 8.66 -5.04
N SER A 56 11.95 8.84 -6.15
CA SER A 56 11.80 8.04 -7.36
C SER A 56 12.49 6.70 -7.16
N GLU A 57 11.80 5.60 -7.46
CA GLU A 57 12.41 4.25 -7.54
C GLU A 57 12.70 3.86 -9.00
N PHE A 58 12.00 4.48 -9.95
CA PHE A 58 12.13 4.21 -11.38
C PHE A 58 12.55 5.48 -12.10
N GLU A 59 13.56 5.40 -12.95
CA GLU A 59 14.08 6.53 -13.72
C GLU A 59 13.25 6.78 -14.97
N THR A 60 12.73 5.72 -15.60
CA THR A 60 12.02 5.79 -16.88
C THR A 60 10.54 5.46 -16.76
N LEU A 61 9.75 5.93 -17.74
CA LEU A 61 8.33 5.54 -17.86
C LEU A 61 8.20 4.06 -18.26
N GLN A 62 9.19 3.53 -18.97
CA GLN A 62 9.22 2.12 -19.36
C GLN A 62 9.37 1.22 -18.13
N GLU A 63 10.28 1.52 -17.22
CA GLU A 63 10.40 0.80 -15.94
C GLU A 63 9.09 0.83 -15.13
N CYS A 64 8.40 1.99 -15.11
CA CYS A 64 7.09 2.09 -14.46
C CYS A 64 6.05 1.17 -15.12
N ALA A 65 6.05 1.10 -16.46
CA ALA A 65 5.16 0.23 -17.22
C ALA A 65 5.49 -1.25 -17.02
N ASP A 66 6.78 -1.59 -16.99
CA ASP A 66 7.29 -2.94 -16.78
C ASP A 66 6.97 -3.45 -15.37
N PHE A 67 7.02 -2.58 -14.36
CA PHE A 67 6.52 -2.88 -13.02
C PHE A 67 4.99 -3.06 -12.99
N LEU A 68 4.24 -2.14 -13.62
CA LEU A 68 2.78 -2.15 -13.56
C LEU A 68 2.16 -3.35 -14.31
N LYS A 69 2.73 -3.76 -15.43
CA LYS A 69 2.17 -4.80 -16.31
C LYS A 69 1.90 -6.15 -15.60
N PRO A 70 2.87 -6.77 -14.89
CA PRO A 70 2.62 -8.01 -14.15
C PRO A 70 1.65 -7.81 -12.98
N VAL A 71 1.75 -6.70 -12.25
CA VAL A 71 0.81 -6.34 -11.17
C VAL A 71 -0.62 -6.30 -11.71
N TRP A 72 -0.86 -5.53 -12.78
CA TRP A 72 -2.17 -5.40 -13.38
C TRP A 72 -2.71 -6.76 -13.85
N THR A 73 -1.87 -7.55 -14.52
CA THR A 73 -2.27 -8.85 -15.08
C THR A 73 -2.73 -9.81 -13.98
N SER A 74 -2.05 -9.81 -12.83
CA SER A 74 -2.41 -10.66 -11.69
C SER A 74 -3.65 -10.17 -10.92
N GLU A 75 -3.87 -8.86 -10.88
CA GLU A 75 -4.91 -8.25 -10.02
C GLU A 75 -6.24 -7.98 -10.74
N ARG A 76 -6.21 -7.67 -12.04
CA ARG A 76 -7.41 -7.21 -12.78
C ARG A 76 -8.61 -8.16 -12.66
N GLY A 77 -8.38 -9.47 -12.65
CA GLY A 77 -9.46 -10.46 -12.53
C GLY A 77 -10.19 -10.37 -11.18
N ARG A 78 -9.45 -10.10 -10.10
CA ARG A 78 -9.98 -9.98 -8.73
C ARG A 78 -11.00 -8.86 -8.59
N TYR A 79 -10.83 -7.81 -9.38
CA TYR A 79 -11.66 -6.60 -9.31
C TYR A 79 -12.61 -6.45 -10.50
N GLY A 80 -12.87 -7.53 -11.25
CA GLY A 80 -13.86 -7.52 -12.34
C GLY A 80 -13.35 -6.94 -13.67
N HIS A 81 -12.04 -6.75 -13.82
CA HIS A 81 -11.37 -6.20 -15.01
C HIS A 81 -10.62 -7.27 -15.84
N ALA A 82 -11.08 -8.52 -15.83
CA ALA A 82 -10.35 -9.67 -16.41
C ALA A 82 -9.90 -9.48 -17.87
N ARG A 83 -10.68 -8.75 -18.68
CA ARG A 83 -10.41 -8.48 -20.10
C ARG A 83 -9.77 -7.11 -20.37
N THR A 84 -9.55 -6.30 -19.32
CA THR A 84 -9.01 -4.95 -19.46
C THR A 84 -7.47 -4.99 -19.55
N PRO A 85 -6.85 -4.37 -20.58
CA PRO A 85 -5.39 -4.29 -20.66
C PRO A 85 -4.82 -3.40 -19.55
N PRO A 86 -3.52 -3.51 -19.23
CA PRO A 86 -2.88 -2.59 -18.30
C PRO A 86 -3.00 -1.14 -18.77
N PRO A 87 -3.16 -0.17 -17.85
CA PRO A 87 -3.13 1.24 -18.18
C PRO A 87 -1.83 1.62 -18.88
N ALA A 88 -1.90 2.46 -19.91
CA ALA A 88 -0.70 2.99 -20.56
C ALA A 88 0.00 3.99 -19.63
N VAL A 89 1.30 3.82 -19.39
CA VAL A 89 2.11 4.81 -18.66
C VAL A 89 2.63 5.84 -19.65
N ILE A 90 2.18 7.08 -19.50
CA ILE A 90 2.41 8.15 -20.48
C ILE A 90 3.22 9.29 -19.90
N ARG A 91 3.77 10.11 -20.81
CA ARG A 91 4.51 11.31 -20.45
C ARG A 91 3.59 12.32 -19.73
N PRO A 92 4.02 12.92 -18.61
CA PRO A 92 3.31 14.02 -18.00
C PRO A 92 3.30 15.25 -18.90
N HIS A 93 2.21 16.01 -18.86
CA HIS A 93 2.13 17.28 -19.57
C HIS A 93 3.01 18.35 -18.88
N ARG A 94 3.36 19.41 -19.62
CA ARG A 94 4.17 20.51 -19.07
C ARG A 94 3.44 21.15 -17.89
N GLY A 95 4.12 21.24 -16.73
CA GLY A 95 3.57 21.84 -15.52
C GLY A 95 2.77 20.88 -14.61
N GLN A 96 2.66 19.60 -14.96
CA GLN A 96 1.98 18.61 -14.13
C GLN A 96 2.69 18.44 -12.77
N ARG A 97 1.97 18.71 -11.68
CA ARG A 97 2.48 18.64 -10.30
C ARG A 97 2.02 17.41 -9.51
N ARG A 98 1.26 16.50 -10.13
CA ARG A 98 0.66 15.32 -9.48
C ARG A 98 0.70 14.11 -10.39
N ALA A 99 0.83 12.91 -9.83
CA ALA A 99 0.48 11.69 -10.54
C ALA A 99 -1.03 11.69 -10.82
N LEU A 100 -1.44 11.12 -11.95
CA LEU A 100 -2.84 11.10 -12.37
C LEU A 100 -3.19 9.82 -13.12
N ALA A 101 -4.21 9.12 -12.64
CA ALA A 101 -4.97 8.13 -13.40
C ALA A 101 -6.08 8.81 -14.19
N LYS A 102 -5.88 8.97 -15.50
CA LYS A 102 -6.85 9.63 -16.39
C LYS A 102 -8.06 8.75 -16.68
N HIS A 103 -9.19 9.37 -17.00
CA HIS A 103 -10.40 8.67 -17.44
C HIS A 103 -10.18 7.80 -18.70
N SER A 104 -9.22 8.15 -19.55
CA SER A 104 -8.78 7.40 -20.74
C SER A 104 -8.03 6.09 -20.44
N HIS A 105 -7.98 5.63 -19.19
CA HIS A 105 -7.23 4.43 -18.78
C HIS A 105 -5.71 4.58 -18.97
N GLU A 106 -5.20 5.78 -18.73
CA GLU A 106 -3.77 6.11 -18.80
C GLU A 106 -3.27 6.56 -17.42
N LEU A 107 -2.01 6.27 -17.11
CA LEU A 107 -1.31 6.79 -15.94
C LEU A 107 -0.25 7.81 -16.36
N SER A 108 -0.33 9.01 -15.78
CA SER A 108 0.61 10.08 -16.04
C SER A 108 1.50 10.33 -14.82
N LEU A 109 2.80 10.05 -14.95
CA LEU A 109 3.74 9.96 -13.82
C LEU A 109 4.93 10.94 -13.97
N PRO A 110 4.90 12.10 -13.30
CA PRO A 110 6.07 12.96 -13.10
C PRO A 110 7.24 12.21 -12.45
N LYS A 111 8.49 12.66 -12.68
CA LYS A 111 9.69 11.93 -12.21
C LYS A 111 9.66 11.61 -10.71
N TRP A 112 9.36 12.59 -9.86
CA TRP A 112 9.31 12.38 -8.40
C TRP A 112 8.28 11.32 -7.95
N SER A 113 7.26 11.04 -8.78
CA SER A 113 6.15 10.15 -8.45
C SER A 113 6.34 8.73 -8.99
N ARG A 114 7.50 8.42 -9.58
CA ARG A 114 7.80 7.12 -10.18
C ARG A 114 8.33 6.17 -9.12
N ASN A 115 7.44 5.75 -8.22
CA ASN A 115 7.75 4.73 -7.22
C ASN A 115 6.58 3.75 -7.07
N ARG A 116 6.87 2.59 -6.48
CA ARG A 116 5.89 1.50 -6.35
C ARG A 116 4.62 1.97 -5.63
N TRP A 117 4.73 2.73 -4.54
CA TRP A 117 3.56 3.22 -3.79
C TRP A 117 2.62 4.03 -4.68
N VAL A 118 3.14 5.05 -5.36
CA VAL A 118 2.34 5.93 -6.22
C VAL A 118 1.80 5.19 -7.43
N ILE A 119 2.59 4.31 -8.06
CA ILE A 119 2.09 3.51 -9.20
C ILE A 119 0.92 2.62 -8.76
N LEU A 120 1.02 1.99 -7.59
CA LEU A 120 -0.04 1.15 -7.05
C LEU A 120 -1.27 1.96 -6.60
N HIS A 121 -1.08 3.19 -6.09
CA HIS A 121 -2.17 4.13 -5.83
C HIS A 121 -2.96 4.43 -7.11
N GLU A 122 -2.27 4.81 -8.18
CA GLU A 122 -2.92 5.12 -9.45
C GLU A 122 -3.56 3.87 -10.09
N ALA A 123 -2.94 2.69 -9.93
CA ALA A 123 -3.53 1.41 -10.34
C ALA A 123 -4.80 1.08 -9.54
N ALA A 124 -4.84 1.37 -8.23
CA ALA A 124 -6.02 1.17 -7.40
C ALA A 124 -7.21 1.99 -7.89
N HIS A 125 -6.99 3.24 -8.33
CA HIS A 125 -8.04 4.04 -8.97
C HIS A 125 -8.59 3.38 -10.24
N ARG A 126 -7.74 2.70 -11.02
CA ARG A 126 -8.15 2.01 -12.26
C ARG A 126 -8.83 0.67 -12.01
N LEU A 127 -8.53 0.00 -10.90
CA LEU A 127 -9.17 -1.26 -10.50
C LEU A 127 -10.48 -1.05 -9.74
N ASN A 128 -10.75 0.18 -9.27
CA ASN A 128 -11.96 0.49 -8.52
C ASN A 128 -13.16 0.70 -9.45
N VAL A 129 -13.97 -0.34 -9.65
CA VAL A 129 -15.21 -0.33 -10.47
C VAL A 129 -16.22 0.75 -10.04
N GLY A 130 -16.23 1.14 -8.76
CA GLY A 130 -17.16 2.16 -8.23
C GLY A 130 -16.72 3.59 -8.50
N TYR A 131 -15.50 3.81 -9.02
CA TYR A 131 -14.88 5.13 -9.21
C TYR A 131 -14.91 6.02 -7.96
N GLU A 132 -15.02 5.43 -6.76
CA GLU A 132 -14.81 6.16 -5.52
C GLU A 132 -13.38 6.67 -5.54
N ALA A 133 -13.18 7.98 -5.37
CA ALA A 133 -11.84 8.56 -5.38
C ALA A 133 -10.98 7.89 -4.30
N HIS A 134 -11.28 8.14 -3.02
CA HIS A 134 -10.53 7.58 -1.88
C HIS A 134 -11.47 6.89 -0.88
N GLY A 135 -12.55 6.28 -1.39
CA GLY A 135 -13.53 5.57 -0.56
C GLY A 135 -13.01 4.24 0.00
N PRO A 136 -13.78 3.56 0.87
CA PRO A 136 -13.33 2.35 1.55
C PRO A 136 -12.88 1.23 0.60
N ARG A 137 -13.50 1.10 -0.58
CA ARG A 137 -13.08 0.11 -1.58
C ARG A 137 -11.71 0.42 -2.17
N PHE A 138 -11.46 1.69 -2.50
CA PHE A 138 -10.15 2.15 -2.97
C PHE A 138 -9.05 1.81 -1.96
N VAL A 139 -9.28 2.15 -0.68
CA VAL A 139 -8.29 1.89 0.39
C VAL A 139 -8.03 0.39 0.53
N GLY A 140 -9.08 -0.44 0.50
CA GLY A 140 -8.93 -1.89 0.54
C GLY A 140 -8.09 -2.44 -0.62
N ILE A 141 -8.35 -1.99 -1.85
CA ILE A 141 -7.56 -2.36 -3.04
C ILE A 141 -6.09 -1.95 -2.84
N LEU A 142 -5.84 -0.70 -2.42
CA LEU A 142 -4.50 -0.18 -2.23
C LEU A 142 -3.71 -0.97 -1.17
N ILE A 143 -4.32 -1.32 -0.03
CA ILE A 143 -3.71 -2.17 0.99
C ILE A 143 -3.30 -3.53 0.39
N GLY A 144 -4.21 -4.17 -0.34
CA GLY A 144 -3.93 -5.46 -0.98
C GLY A 144 -2.78 -5.38 -1.99
N LEU A 145 -2.76 -4.33 -2.81
CA LEU A 145 -1.69 -4.07 -3.78
C LEU A 145 -0.34 -3.84 -3.11
N LEU A 146 -0.29 -2.96 -2.10
CA LEU A 146 0.94 -2.64 -1.37
C LEU A 146 1.51 -3.89 -0.68
N SER A 147 0.65 -4.74 -0.14
CA SER A 147 1.10 -5.96 0.52
C SER A 147 1.65 -7.00 -0.45
N ARG A 148 0.95 -7.25 -1.57
CA ARG A 148 1.37 -8.26 -2.55
C ARG A 148 2.53 -7.83 -3.44
N HIS A 149 2.63 -6.55 -3.76
CA HIS A 149 3.54 -6.06 -4.82
C HIS A 149 4.56 -5.03 -4.37
N ALA A 150 4.50 -4.57 -3.11
CA ALA A 150 5.49 -3.64 -2.55
C ALA A 150 6.06 -4.08 -1.19
N GLY A 151 5.67 -5.25 -0.67
CA GLY A 151 6.26 -5.85 0.53
C GLY A 151 5.80 -5.24 1.86
N TYR A 152 4.71 -4.49 1.86
CA TYR A 152 4.13 -3.95 3.10
C TYR A 152 3.32 -5.00 3.86
N ASP A 153 3.26 -4.87 5.18
CA ASP A 153 2.36 -5.68 5.98
C ASP A 153 0.93 -5.16 5.88
N ALA A 154 0.00 -6.01 5.46
CA ALA A 154 -1.40 -5.63 5.42
C ALA A 154 -1.95 -5.30 6.82
N ASN A 155 -1.49 -6.01 7.86
CA ASN A 155 -1.96 -5.78 9.23
C ASN A 155 -1.46 -4.43 9.77
N GLU A 156 -0.21 -4.05 9.49
CA GLU A 156 0.31 -2.73 9.88
C GLU A 156 -0.42 -1.62 9.13
N LEU A 157 -0.69 -1.79 7.83
CA LEU A 157 -1.45 -0.84 7.03
C LEU A 157 -2.88 -0.64 7.57
N MET A 158 -3.55 -1.75 7.92
CA MET A 158 -4.90 -1.75 8.51
C MET A 158 -4.92 -1.11 9.89
N ALA A 159 -3.99 -1.50 10.78
CA ALA A 159 -3.89 -0.92 12.11
C ALA A 159 -3.68 0.60 12.05
N ARG A 160 -2.80 1.08 11.15
CA ARG A 160 -2.61 2.52 10.92
C ARG A 160 -3.85 3.19 10.32
N ALA A 161 -4.59 2.48 9.48
CA ALA A 161 -5.85 3.01 8.95
C ALA A 161 -6.88 3.18 10.08
N ASP A 162 -7.02 2.18 10.96
CA ASP A 162 -7.93 2.22 12.11
C ASP A 162 -7.57 3.34 13.10
N GLU A 163 -6.28 3.45 13.47
CA GLU A 163 -5.77 4.53 14.33
C GLU A 163 -6.08 5.93 13.78
N MET A 164 -6.01 6.09 12.46
CA MET A 164 -6.22 7.38 11.78
C MET A 164 -7.67 7.62 11.37
N GLY A 165 -8.58 6.68 11.63
CA GLY A 165 -9.99 6.76 11.23
C GLY A 165 -10.22 6.63 9.72
N VAL A 166 -9.29 6.02 8.99
CA VAL A 166 -9.45 5.69 7.56
C VAL A 166 -10.34 4.47 7.41
N LYS A 167 -11.50 4.66 6.77
CA LYS A 167 -12.37 3.53 6.42
C LYS A 167 -11.79 2.72 5.27
N TYR A 168 -11.87 1.40 5.37
CA TYR A 168 -11.49 0.47 4.30
C TYR A 168 -12.46 -0.71 4.21
N HIS A 169 -12.54 -1.33 3.04
CA HIS A 169 -13.40 -2.49 2.79
C HIS A 169 -12.54 -3.77 2.76
N VAL A 170 -12.61 -4.57 3.83
CA VAL A 170 -11.77 -5.77 4.02
C VAL A 170 -11.82 -6.74 2.84
N ARG A 171 -13.00 -6.98 2.25
CA ARG A 171 -13.10 -7.90 1.10
C ARG A 171 -12.35 -7.40 -0.14
N SER A 172 -12.15 -6.09 -0.29
CA SER A 172 -11.37 -5.51 -1.37
C SER A 172 -9.86 -5.68 -1.17
N ILE A 173 -9.38 -6.00 0.03
CA ILE A 173 -7.98 -6.33 0.29
C ILE A 173 -7.61 -7.65 -0.38
N GLY A 174 -8.51 -8.65 -0.28
CA GLY A 174 -8.28 -10.00 -0.76
C GLY A 174 -7.23 -10.76 0.04
N THR A 175 -6.79 -11.91 -0.48
CA THR A 175 -5.72 -12.70 0.15
C THR A 175 -4.39 -11.95 0.03
N VAL A 176 -3.68 -11.82 1.15
CA VAL A 176 -2.38 -11.15 1.25
C VAL A 176 -1.35 -12.10 1.88
N PRO A 177 -0.06 -11.95 1.55
CA PRO A 177 0.99 -12.70 2.21
C PRO A 177 1.03 -12.34 3.71
N VAL A 178 1.14 -13.35 4.57
CA VAL A 178 1.37 -13.16 6.00
C VAL A 178 2.87 -13.30 6.24
N PRO A 179 3.56 -12.25 6.73
CA PRO A 179 4.98 -12.34 7.01
C PRO A 179 5.29 -13.42 8.05
N SER A 180 6.30 -14.24 7.77
CA SER A 180 6.84 -15.19 8.74
C SER A 180 7.43 -14.48 9.95
N LEU A 181 7.57 -15.21 11.06
CA LEU A 181 8.18 -14.64 12.27
C LEU A 181 9.61 -14.13 12.02
N SER A 182 10.38 -14.80 11.17
CA SER A 182 11.72 -14.36 10.76
C SER A 182 11.68 -13.04 9.98
N GLN A 183 10.73 -12.87 9.07
CA GLN A 183 10.56 -11.62 8.31
C GLN A 183 10.14 -10.47 9.23
N ARG A 184 9.21 -10.72 10.16
CA ARG A 184 8.83 -9.71 11.17
C ARG A 184 10.00 -9.34 12.07
N LEU A 185 10.77 -10.33 12.54
CA LEU A 185 11.97 -10.11 13.35
C LEU A 185 13.04 -9.29 12.60
N GLN A 186 13.23 -9.55 11.31
CA GLN A 186 14.19 -8.81 10.49
C GLN A 186 13.89 -7.30 10.43
N ARG A 187 12.63 -6.90 10.47
CA ARG A 187 12.22 -5.47 10.48
C ARG A 187 12.61 -4.74 11.75
N LEU A 188 12.78 -5.46 12.85
CA LEU A 188 13.07 -4.88 14.16
C LEU A 188 14.58 -4.67 14.38
N LEU A 189 15.44 -5.20 13.50
CA LEU A 189 16.89 -5.13 13.69
C LEU A 189 17.41 -3.68 13.67
N PRO A 190 18.37 -3.33 14.53
CA PRO A 190 18.91 -4.13 15.64
C PRO A 190 17.97 -4.15 16.85
N ILE A 191 17.77 -5.31 17.48
CA ILE A 191 16.88 -5.45 18.64
C ILE A 191 17.40 -6.47 19.66
N SER A 192 17.10 -6.25 20.93
CA SER A 192 17.38 -7.25 21.97
C SER A 192 16.40 -8.43 21.86
N GLU A 193 16.80 -9.59 22.36
CA GLU A 193 15.94 -10.78 22.36
C GLU A 193 14.62 -10.57 23.11
N MET A 194 14.66 -9.88 24.25
CA MET A 194 13.48 -9.63 25.08
C MET A 194 12.55 -8.59 24.46
N ASP A 195 13.11 -7.51 23.91
CA ASP A 195 12.29 -6.50 23.23
C ASP A 195 11.62 -7.10 21.99
N ALA A 196 12.34 -7.93 21.22
CA ALA A 196 11.75 -8.63 20.08
C ALA A 196 10.62 -9.58 20.49
N ALA A 197 10.76 -10.28 21.63
CA ALA A 197 9.73 -11.16 22.14
C ALA A 197 8.46 -10.37 22.51
N PHE A 198 8.64 -9.21 23.15
CA PHE A 198 7.56 -8.29 23.48
C PHE A 198 6.87 -7.73 22.23
N GLU A 199 7.62 -7.12 21.32
CA GLU A 199 7.10 -6.47 20.10
C GLU A 199 6.40 -7.47 19.15
N LEU A 200 6.86 -8.72 19.11
CA LEU A 200 6.26 -9.75 18.25
C LEU A 200 5.15 -10.54 18.93
N GLU A 201 4.93 -10.31 20.23
CA GLU A 201 4.01 -11.05 21.10
C GLU A 201 4.27 -12.57 21.07
N VAL A 202 5.54 -12.95 21.20
CA VAL A 202 6.00 -14.35 21.17
C VAL A 202 7.00 -14.64 22.29
N SER A 203 7.28 -15.92 22.55
CA SER A 203 8.33 -16.29 23.51
C SER A 203 9.73 -15.98 22.96
N TRP A 204 10.68 -15.69 23.85
CA TRP A 204 12.10 -15.51 23.49
C TRP A 204 12.68 -16.73 22.74
N ARG A 205 12.21 -17.95 23.04
CA ARG A 205 12.60 -19.18 22.33
C ARG A 205 12.16 -19.15 20.86
N GLN A 206 10.96 -18.63 20.59
CA GLN A 206 10.49 -18.44 19.21
C GLN A 206 11.29 -17.36 18.49
N VAL A 207 11.70 -16.27 19.17
CA VAL A 207 12.62 -15.28 18.60
C VAL A 207 13.95 -15.93 18.20
N ARG A 208 14.55 -16.76 19.06
CA ARG A 208 15.78 -17.51 18.74
C ARG A 208 15.59 -18.41 17.53
N GLY A 209 14.49 -19.16 17.48
CA GLY A 209 14.15 -20.00 16.33
C GLY A 209 14.00 -19.19 15.04
N ALA A 210 13.29 -18.06 15.10
CA ALA A 210 13.08 -17.15 13.99
C ALA A 210 14.36 -16.44 13.53
N ALA A 211 15.36 -16.29 14.40
CA ALA A 211 16.65 -15.74 14.03
C ALA A 211 17.51 -16.71 13.19
N LEU A 212 17.31 -18.03 13.31
CA LEU A 212 18.15 -19.03 12.64
C LEU A 212 18.14 -18.89 11.10
N PRO A 213 16.99 -18.74 10.41
CA PRO A 213 16.97 -18.50 8.97
C PRO A 213 17.71 -17.21 8.57
N LEU A 214 17.58 -16.14 9.36
CA LEU A 214 18.25 -14.85 9.09
C LEU A 214 19.77 -15.00 9.19
N ILE A 215 20.25 -15.72 10.20
CA ILE A 215 21.69 -15.98 10.41
C ILE A 215 22.24 -16.88 9.29
N ARG A 216 21.52 -17.94 8.94
CA ARG A 216 21.93 -18.85 7.84
C ARG A 216 22.02 -18.14 6.49
N LYS A 217 21.14 -17.18 6.23
CA LYS A 217 21.17 -16.34 5.03
C LYS A 217 22.21 -15.21 5.09
N GLY A 218 22.92 -15.05 6.22
CA GLY A 218 23.86 -13.94 6.40
C GLY A 218 23.19 -12.57 6.49
N CYS A 219 21.91 -12.50 6.87
CA CYS A 219 21.18 -11.25 7.03
C CYS A 219 21.32 -10.65 8.44
N ALA A 220 21.63 -11.48 9.44
CA ALA A 220 21.76 -11.06 10.83
C ALA A 220 22.79 -11.91 11.59
N ARG A 221 23.26 -11.41 12.72
CA ARG A 221 24.10 -12.15 13.67
C ARG A 221 23.83 -11.75 15.11
N TRP A 222 24.07 -12.67 16.04
CA TRP A 222 23.99 -12.36 17.46
C TRP A 222 25.27 -11.65 17.93
N LYS A 223 25.11 -10.50 18.59
CA LYS A 223 26.17 -9.82 19.33
C LYS A 223 25.72 -9.67 20.78
N LYS A 224 26.28 -10.51 21.67
CA LYS A 224 25.80 -10.70 23.04
C LYS A 224 24.32 -11.18 23.04
N HIS A 225 23.38 -10.31 23.38
CA HIS A 225 21.93 -10.57 23.43
C HIS A 225 21.13 -9.72 22.44
N THR A 226 21.81 -9.04 21.54
CA THR A 226 21.21 -8.21 20.50
C THR A 226 21.39 -8.90 19.16
N LEU A 227 20.29 -9.07 18.43
CA LEU A 227 20.33 -9.49 17.04
C LEU A 227 20.57 -8.23 16.20
N VAL A 228 21.67 -8.22 15.47
CA VAL A 228 22.08 -7.09 14.63
C VAL A 228 22.14 -7.52 13.16
N PRO A 229 21.99 -6.59 12.20
CA PRO A 229 22.31 -6.87 10.79
C PRO A 229 23.74 -7.44 10.67
N ALA A 230 23.94 -8.39 9.75
CA ALA A 230 25.21 -9.10 9.62
C ALA A 230 26.37 -8.17 9.25
#